data_AF-A0A2W4SB21-F1
#
_entry.id   AF-A0A2W4SB21-F1
#
_cell.length_a   1.000
_cell.length_b   1.000
_cell.length_c   1.000
_cell.angle_alpha   90.00
_cell.angle_beta   90.00
_cell.angle_gamma   90.00
#
_symmetry.space_group_name_H-M   'P 1'
#
loop_
_entity.id
_entity.type
_entity.pdbx_description
1 polymer ?
#
loop_
_entity_poly.entity_id
_entity_poly.type
_entity_poly.pdbx_seq_one_letter_code
_entity_poly.pdbx_strand_id
1 'polypeptide(L)'
;MKYRKKLIEVALPLDAINAASAREKSIRHGHPSTLHLWWARRPLAAARAVIFAQMVDDPSEYVDELLADPVLRHAAEAELRARWEVWKRRVAAYDDAQRRGDDSVPEPGPEPTLEECAADLERQRLFALIEELVQWENTTNEKVLERAREEIRKSWRRTCRDNADHPRAAELFNPDKLPAFHDPFAGGGSLPLEAQRLGLEAYASDLNPVAVLINKAMIEIPPKFAGMPPVNPEARNDRSLFKREWKGAQGLAEDVRYYGKWMRDEAEKRIGHLYPKIKITPELVRERPDLKKYEGRELTVIAWLWARTVKSPNPAFAHVDVPLASTFMLSTKKGKEAYVEPVIEGDGYRFTVKVGKPKDPKAAENGTKLGRGANFRCVMSGTPIPPDHIYD
;
A
#
# COMPACT_ATOMS: atom_id res chain seq x y z
N MET A 1 26.04 3.08 26.94
CA MET A 1 25.55 4.08 25.97
C MET A 1 24.71 5.09 26.72
N LYS A 2 24.98 6.38 26.59
CA LYS A 2 24.05 7.41 27.08
C LYS A 2 22.84 7.42 26.16
N TYR A 3 21.66 7.31 26.77
CA TYR A 3 20.38 7.13 26.10
C TYR A 3 19.58 8.42 26.13
N ARG A 4 18.95 8.76 25.00
CA ARG A 4 17.94 9.81 24.87
C ARG A 4 16.64 9.15 24.45
N LYS A 5 15.53 9.53 25.07
CA LYS A 5 14.19 9.15 24.61
C LYS A 5 14.00 9.57 23.16
N LYS A 6 13.32 8.73 22.39
CA LYS A 6 12.93 8.98 21.01
C LYS A 6 11.47 9.41 20.94
N LEU A 7 11.08 10.09 19.85
CA LEU A 7 9.69 10.52 19.66
C LEU A 7 8.69 9.37 19.82
N ILE A 8 9.05 8.17 19.33
CA ILE A 8 8.20 6.98 19.40
C ILE A 8 7.86 6.55 20.84
N GLU A 9 8.66 6.93 21.83
CA GLU A 9 8.46 6.59 23.24
C GLU A 9 7.56 7.58 23.98
N VAL A 10 7.29 8.75 23.38
CA VAL A 10 6.56 9.85 24.03
C VAL A 10 5.23 10.09 23.36
N ALA A 11 5.22 10.52 22.10
CA ALA A 11 3.98 10.85 21.40
C ALA A 11 4.19 10.89 19.87
N LEU A 12 3.11 10.60 19.15
CA LEU A 12 3.05 10.65 17.68
C LEU A 12 1.70 11.21 17.22
N PRO A 13 1.63 11.86 16.04
CA PRO A 13 0.37 12.31 15.44
C PRO A 13 -0.41 11.12 14.86
N LEU A 14 -0.94 10.26 15.74
CA LEU A 14 -1.57 8.99 15.39
C LEU A 14 -2.76 9.17 14.45
N ASP A 15 -3.57 10.21 14.62
CA ASP A 15 -4.72 10.47 13.76
C ASP A 15 -4.32 10.69 12.31
N ALA A 16 -3.27 11.49 12.07
CA ALA A 16 -2.74 11.73 10.74
C ALA A 16 -2.12 10.46 10.13
N ILE A 17 -1.35 9.71 10.92
CA ILE A 17 -0.74 8.43 10.49
C ILE A 17 -1.83 7.42 10.11
N ASN A 18 -2.89 7.31 10.92
CA ASN A 18 -4.00 6.39 10.70
C ASN A 18 -4.80 6.77 9.46
N ALA A 19 -5.14 8.05 9.29
CA ALA A 19 -5.84 8.55 8.12
C ALA A 19 -5.05 8.28 6.82
N ALA A 20 -3.75 8.59 6.82
CA ALA A 20 -2.88 8.32 5.67
C ALA A 20 -2.76 6.82 5.37
N SER A 21 -2.58 5.99 6.39
CA SER A 21 -2.49 4.53 6.26
C SER A 21 -3.78 3.91 5.73
N ALA A 22 -4.96 4.42 6.14
CA ALA A 22 -6.24 3.99 5.61
C ALA A 22 -6.41 4.37 4.14
N ARG A 23 -6.04 5.61 3.78
CA ARG A 23 -6.09 6.11 2.40
C ARG A 23 -5.21 5.29 1.45
N GLU A 24 -4.00 4.92 1.89
CA GLU A 24 -3.03 4.16 1.10
C GLU A 24 -3.61 2.84 0.57
N LYS A 25 -4.49 2.16 1.33
CA LYS A 25 -5.14 0.90 0.90
C LYS A 25 -5.96 1.04 -0.38
N SER A 26 -6.43 2.25 -0.69
CA SER A 26 -7.23 2.53 -1.88
C SER A 26 -6.40 2.86 -3.13
N ILE A 27 -5.08 3.06 -2.97
CA ILE A 27 -4.18 3.48 -4.03
C ILE A 27 -3.80 2.28 -4.91
N ARG A 28 -4.01 2.43 -6.22
CA ARG A 28 -3.83 1.36 -7.22
C ARG A 28 -2.81 1.70 -8.31
N HIS A 29 -2.05 2.78 -8.15
CA HIS A 29 -1.01 3.19 -9.09
C HIS A 29 0.23 3.71 -8.35
N GLY A 30 1.42 3.43 -8.88
CA GLY A 30 2.70 3.89 -8.33
C GLY A 30 3.08 3.33 -6.96
N HIS A 31 2.22 2.49 -6.36
CA HIS A 31 2.44 1.88 -5.06
C HIS A 31 3.11 0.52 -5.22
N PRO A 32 4.13 0.14 -4.42
CA PRO A 32 4.82 -1.12 -4.67
C PRO A 32 3.94 -2.38 -4.52
N SER A 33 2.78 -2.30 -3.87
CA SER A 33 1.78 -3.39 -3.88
C SER A 33 1.16 -3.65 -5.26
N THR A 34 1.34 -2.73 -6.22
CA THR A 34 0.93 -2.94 -7.61
C THR A 34 1.96 -3.76 -8.39
N LEU A 35 3.17 -3.97 -7.86
CA LEU A 35 4.14 -4.92 -8.41
C LEU A 35 3.78 -6.34 -7.98
N HIS A 36 3.51 -6.54 -6.68
CA HIS A 36 3.05 -7.81 -6.13
C HIS A 36 2.22 -7.58 -4.86
N LEU A 37 1.10 -8.30 -4.74
CA LEU A 37 0.25 -8.23 -3.55
C LEU A 37 0.83 -9.14 -2.45
N TRP A 38 1.35 -8.54 -1.38
CA TRP A 38 1.75 -9.26 -0.18
C TRP A 38 0.65 -9.19 0.89
N TRP A 39 0.22 -10.35 1.42
CA TRP A 39 -0.96 -10.47 2.28
C TRP A 39 -0.85 -9.73 3.62
N ALA A 40 0.36 -9.53 4.14
CA ALA A 40 0.61 -8.89 5.43
C ALA A 40 1.43 -7.58 5.30
N ARG A 41 1.23 -6.83 4.21
CA ARG A 41 2.00 -5.61 3.95
C ARG A 41 1.64 -4.49 4.94
N ARG A 42 2.65 -3.93 5.61
CA ARG A 42 2.51 -2.72 6.45
C ARG A 42 2.30 -1.48 5.57
N PRO A 43 1.41 -0.54 5.93
CA PRO A 43 1.29 0.74 5.24
C PRO A 43 2.63 1.50 5.22
N LEU A 44 3.00 2.08 4.08
CA LEU A 44 4.23 2.87 3.94
C LEU A 44 4.18 4.13 4.80
N ALA A 45 3.01 4.76 4.91
CA ALA A 45 2.79 5.88 5.81
C ALA A 45 3.21 5.55 7.27
N ALA A 46 2.68 4.46 7.82
CA ALA A 46 3.01 4.01 9.17
C ALA A 46 4.50 3.59 9.30
N ALA A 47 5.02 2.85 8.32
CA ALA A 47 6.43 2.43 8.31
C ALA A 47 7.38 3.64 8.37
N ARG A 48 7.15 4.65 7.52
CA ARG A 48 7.95 5.87 7.48
C ARG A 48 7.89 6.66 8.78
N ALA A 49 6.69 6.87 9.33
CA ALA A 49 6.51 7.60 10.58
C ALA A 49 7.21 6.92 11.76
N VAL A 50 7.07 5.60 11.88
CA VAL A 50 7.69 4.81 12.96
C VAL A 50 9.21 4.84 12.86
N ILE A 51 9.78 4.64 11.66
CA ILE A 51 11.24 4.69 11.47
C ILE A 51 11.78 6.08 11.78
N PHE A 52 11.14 7.14 11.28
CA PHE A 52 11.52 8.51 11.61
C PHE A 52 11.49 8.77 13.12
N ALA A 53 10.38 8.41 13.77
CA ALA A 53 10.19 8.61 15.20
C ALA A 53 11.14 7.78 16.08
N GLN A 54 11.62 6.64 15.60
CA GLN A 54 12.62 5.82 16.28
C GLN A 54 14.03 6.43 16.19
N MET A 55 14.31 7.18 15.13
CA MET A 55 15.62 7.79 14.91
C MET A 55 15.76 9.18 15.55
N VAL A 56 14.66 9.94 15.62
CA VAL A 56 14.64 11.31 16.12
C VAL A 56 14.45 11.35 17.63
N ASP A 57 15.34 12.07 18.33
CA ASP A 57 15.25 12.29 19.77
C ASP A 57 14.00 13.09 20.13
N ASP A 58 13.38 12.76 21.26
CA ASP A 58 12.33 13.62 21.83
C ASP A 58 12.93 14.96 22.28
N PRO A 59 12.28 16.10 21.96
CA PRO A 59 12.75 17.44 22.33
C PRO A 59 13.04 17.66 23.81
N SER A 60 12.39 16.91 24.72
CA SER A 60 12.65 17.01 26.16
C SER A 60 14.09 16.64 26.55
N GLU A 61 14.80 15.90 25.70
CA GLU A 61 16.16 15.45 25.98
C GLU A 61 17.23 16.51 25.65
N TYR A 62 16.91 17.52 24.82
CA TYR A 62 17.88 18.52 24.34
C TYR A 62 17.38 19.96 24.46
N VAL A 63 16.64 20.25 25.54
CA VAL A 63 16.08 21.59 25.84
C VAL A 63 17.15 22.69 25.90
N ASP A 64 18.38 22.38 26.33
CA ASP A 64 19.47 23.35 26.33
C ASP A 64 19.82 23.82 24.90
N GLU A 65 19.81 22.91 23.92
CA GLU A 65 20.02 23.26 22.51
C GLU A 65 18.85 24.10 21.96
N LEU A 66 17.63 23.83 22.42
CA LEU A 66 16.42 24.55 22.02
C LEU A 66 16.39 25.98 22.58
N LEU A 67 16.69 26.14 23.86
CA LEU A 67 16.68 27.44 24.55
C LEU A 67 17.88 28.32 24.19
N ALA A 68 18.90 27.76 23.52
CA ALA A 68 19.97 28.51 22.91
C ALA A 68 19.51 29.29 21.65
N ASP A 69 18.42 28.90 21.00
CA ASP A 69 17.80 29.66 19.91
C ASP A 69 16.93 30.80 20.49
N PRO A 70 17.29 32.09 20.29
CA PRO A 70 16.54 33.21 20.83
C PRO A 70 15.07 33.26 20.33
N VAL A 71 14.81 32.81 19.11
CA VAL A 71 13.46 32.83 18.52
C VAL A 71 12.58 31.80 19.22
N LEU A 72 13.08 30.58 19.37
CA LEU A 72 12.34 29.51 20.04
C LEU A 72 12.18 29.80 21.54
N ARG A 73 13.22 30.31 22.19
CA ARG A 73 13.15 30.74 23.59
C ARG A 73 12.06 31.79 23.81
N HIS A 74 11.99 32.81 22.97
CA HIS A 74 10.96 33.84 23.09
C HIS A 74 9.54 33.27 22.92
N ALA A 75 9.36 32.35 21.97
CA ALA A 75 8.09 31.63 21.79
C ALA A 75 7.74 30.78 23.01
N ALA A 76 8.70 30.06 23.58
CA ALA A 76 8.52 29.25 24.78
C ALA A 76 8.18 30.11 26.01
N GLU A 77 8.78 31.29 26.18
CA GLU A 77 8.44 32.23 27.24
C GLU A 77 7.01 32.78 27.10
N ALA A 78 6.55 33.01 25.86
CA ALA A 78 5.17 33.42 25.60
C ALA A 78 4.18 32.29 25.93
N GLU A 79 4.48 31.06 25.52
CA GLU A 79 3.68 29.87 25.82
C GLU A 79 3.64 29.60 27.33
N LEU A 80 4.77 29.72 28.03
CA LEU A 80 4.86 29.57 29.48
C LEU A 80 3.94 30.55 30.20
N ARG A 81 3.95 31.83 29.82
CA ARG A 81 3.04 32.84 30.38
C ARG A 81 1.58 32.44 30.20
N ALA A 82 1.21 31.96 29.01
CA ALA A 82 -0.16 31.52 28.74
C ALA A 82 -0.56 30.30 29.58
N ARG A 83 0.30 29.28 29.67
CA ARG A 83 0.05 28.06 30.46
C ARG A 83 -0.01 28.34 31.95
N TRP A 84 0.84 29.22 32.44
CA TRP A 84 0.90 29.57 33.86
C TRP A 84 -0.37 30.28 34.34
N GLU A 85 -0.95 31.16 33.52
CA GLU A 85 -2.25 31.77 33.82
C GLU A 85 -3.39 30.73 33.93
N VAL A 86 -3.38 29.70 33.07
CA VAL A 86 -4.34 28.60 33.15
C VAL A 86 -4.09 27.73 34.37
N TRP A 87 -2.83 27.39 34.64
CA TRP A 87 -2.44 26.56 35.79
C TRP A 87 -2.84 27.23 37.11
N LYS A 88 -2.56 28.52 37.29
CA LYS A 88 -3.01 29.29 38.46
C LYS A 88 -4.50 29.23 38.69
N ARG A 89 -5.30 29.38 37.64
CA ARG A 89 -6.77 29.29 37.76
C ARG A 89 -7.21 27.91 38.20
N ARG A 90 -6.54 26.85 37.73
CA ARG A 90 -6.79 25.47 38.16
C ARG A 90 -6.41 25.26 39.62
N VAL A 91 -5.23 25.74 40.05
CA VAL A 91 -4.80 25.68 41.46
C VAL A 91 -5.82 26.38 42.36
N ALA A 92 -6.20 27.61 42.02
CA ALA A 92 -7.19 28.35 42.79
C ALA A 92 -8.56 27.64 42.86
N ALA A 93 -9.02 27.04 41.75
CA ALA A 93 -10.26 26.27 41.71
C ALA A 93 -10.18 24.98 42.53
N TYR A 94 -9.06 24.26 42.47
CA TYR A 94 -8.79 23.05 43.23
C TYR A 94 -8.73 23.34 44.74
N ASP A 95 -7.99 24.36 45.16
CA ASP A 95 -7.87 24.77 46.56
C ASP A 95 -9.23 25.22 47.15
N ASP A 96 -10.07 25.84 46.32
CA ASP A 96 -11.43 26.24 46.72
C ASP A 96 -12.40 25.06 46.81
N ALA A 97 -12.26 24.04 45.94
CA ALA A 97 -13.02 22.80 46.01
C ALA A 97 -12.63 21.96 47.24
N GLN A 98 -11.33 21.82 47.50
CA GLN A 98 -10.80 21.11 48.68
C GLN A 98 -11.26 21.76 49.99
N ARG A 99 -11.28 23.10 50.07
CA ARG A 99 -11.85 23.82 51.23
C ARG A 99 -13.34 23.56 51.44
N ARG A 100 -14.08 23.21 50.37
CA ARG A 100 -15.51 22.86 50.41
C ARG A 100 -15.77 21.36 50.58
N GLY A 101 -14.73 20.53 50.66
CA GLY A 101 -14.86 19.07 50.70
C GLY A 101 -15.39 18.47 49.39
N ASP A 102 -15.16 19.14 48.26
CA ASP A 102 -15.56 18.68 46.93
C ASP A 102 -14.37 18.06 46.19
N ASP A 103 -14.40 16.73 46.07
CA ASP A 103 -13.36 15.94 45.39
C ASP A 103 -13.62 15.77 43.88
N SER A 104 -14.63 16.44 43.32
CA SER A 104 -14.94 16.36 41.88
C SER A 104 -13.97 17.16 41.01
N VAL A 105 -13.22 18.10 41.59
CA VAL A 105 -12.24 18.92 40.87
C VAL A 105 -10.88 18.21 40.85
N PRO A 106 -10.34 17.86 39.67
CA PRO A 106 -9.04 17.19 39.57
C PRO A 106 -7.88 18.07 40.04
N GLU A 107 -6.81 17.44 40.53
CA GLU A 107 -5.56 18.13 40.84
C GLU A 107 -5.02 18.90 39.62
N PRO A 108 -4.47 20.12 39.81
CA PRO A 108 -4.09 21.03 38.74
C PRO A 108 -2.89 20.58 37.89
N GLY A 109 -2.19 19.50 38.29
CA GLY A 109 -0.96 19.02 37.67
C GLY A 109 0.28 19.84 38.05
N PRO A 110 1.47 19.45 37.55
CA PRO A 110 2.72 20.17 37.83
C PRO A 110 2.70 21.60 37.28
N GLU A 111 3.48 22.49 37.90
CA GLU A 111 3.68 23.86 37.41
C GLU A 111 4.38 23.81 36.04
N PRO A 112 3.89 24.54 35.02
CA PRO A 112 4.50 24.54 33.70
C PRO A 112 5.91 25.15 33.75
N THR A 113 6.84 24.56 33.01
CA THR A 113 8.23 25.04 32.91
C THR A 113 8.57 25.58 31.53
N LEU A 114 9.64 26.40 31.44
CA LEU A 114 10.11 26.94 30.17
C LEU A 114 10.62 25.83 29.24
N GLU A 115 11.30 24.85 29.82
CA GLU A 115 11.87 23.68 29.18
C GLU A 115 10.77 22.81 28.53
N GLU A 116 9.67 22.55 29.26
CA GLU A 116 8.52 21.83 28.71
C GLU A 116 7.86 22.60 27.56
N CYS A 117 7.72 23.93 27.69
CA CYS A 117 7.16 24.75 26.61
C CYS A 117 8.03 24.70 25.35
N ALA A 118 9.35 24.80 25.49
CA ALA A 118 10.28 24.69 24.37
C ALA A 118 10.25 23.30 23.73
N ALA A 119 10.25 22.24 24.55
CA ALA A 119 10.14 20.87 24.06
C ALA A 119 8.82 20.61 23.32
N ASP A 120 7.70 21.13 23.82
CA ASP A 120 6.39 20.97 23.19
C ASP A 120 6.28 21.69 21.84
N LEU A 121 6.79 22.92 21.74
CA LEU A 121 6.81 23.67 20.48
C LEU A 121 7.65 22.94 19.42
N GLU A 122 8.83 22.44 19.79
CA GLU A 122 9.65 21.66 18.87
C GLU A 122 8.98 20.32 18.51
N ARG A 123 8.29 19.68 19.45
CA ARG A 123 7.56 18.43 19.19
C ARG A 123 6.42 18.67 18.20
N GLN A 124 5.70 19.78 18.32
CA GLN A 124 4.67 20.16 17.34
C GLN A 124 5.26 20.40 15.94
N ARG A 125 6.43 21.03 15.82
CA ARG A 125 7.14 21.17 14.54
C ARG A 125 7.50 19.82 13.93
N LEU A 126 8.00 18.88 14.74
CA LEU A 126 8.33 17.51 14.32
C LEU A 126 7.07 16.73 13.92
N PHE A 127 5.95 16.94 14.60
CA PHE A 127 4.66 16.33 14.25
C PHE A 127 4.15 16.85 12.90
N ALA A 128 4.22 18.16 12.66
CA ALA A 128 3.88 18.72 11.35
C ALA A 128 4.73 18.09 10.23
N LEU A 129 6.03 17.84 10.47
CA LEU A 129 6.87 17.11 9.53
C LEU A 129 6.41 15.66 9.33
N ILE A 130 6.02 14.94 10.38
CA ILE A 130 5.45 13.58 10.26
C ILE A 130 4.15 13.61 9.46
N GLU A 131 3.28 14.59 9.70
CA GLU A 131 2.02 14.77 8.94
C GLU A 131 2.27 15.01 7.46
N GLU A 132 3.30 15.77 7.10
CA GLU A 132 3.75 15.91 5.71
C GLU A 132 4.31 14.58 5.17
N LEU A 133 5.16 13.91 5.95
CA LEU A 133 5.83 12.67 5.56
C LEU A 133 4.85 11.55 5.26
N VAL A 134 3.75 11.40 6.01
CA VAL A 134 2.81 10.28 5.85
C VAL A 134 1.93 10.41 4.60
N GLN A 135 1.85 11.59 4.00
CA GLN A 135 1.03 11.80 2.80
C GLN A 135 1.61 11.02 1.61
N TRP A 136 0.71 10.36 0.87
CA TRP A 136 1.09 9.57 -0.31
C TRP A 136 1.82 10.41 -1.37
N GLU A 137 1.36 11.64 -1.55
CA GLU A 137 1.90 12.64 -2.47
C GLU A 137 3.37 12.97 -2.16
N ASN A 138 3.78 12.82 -0.91
CA ASN A 138 5.13 13.14 -0.47
C ASN A 138 6.08 11.94 -0.42
N THR A 139 5.62 10.74 -0.80
CA THR A 139 6.41 9.50 -0.76
C THR A 139 7.72 9.54 -1.56
N THR A 140 7.82 10.43 -2.56
CA THR A 140 9.02 10.70 -3.37
C THR A 140 9.36 12.20 -3.42
N ASN A 141 8.85 12.99 -2.48
CA ASN A 141 9.13 14.42 -2.42
C ASN A 141 10.47 14.66 -1.70
N GLU A 142 11.55 14.82 -2.46
CA GLU A 142 12.90 14.99 -1.91
C GLU A 142 13.04 16.18 -0.97
N LYS A 143 12.23 17.25 -1.10
CA LYS A 143 12.28 18.37 -0.15
C LYS A 143 11.82 17.96 1.25
N VAL A 144 10.75 17.16 1.33
CA VAL A 144 10.21 16.65 2.59
C VAL A 144 11.12 15.56 3.15
N LEU A 145 11.59 14.65 2.30
CA LEU A 145 12.51 13.58 2.70
C LEU A 145 13.84 14.14 3.22
N GLU A 146 14.38 15.19 2.61
CA GLU A 146 15.65 15.78 3.07
C GLU A 146 15.51 16.50 4.41
N ARG A 147 14.38 17.18 4.67
CA ARG A 147 14.07 17.71 6.01
C ARG A 147 14.07 16.58 7.04
N ALA A 148 13.45 15.46 6.74
CA ALA A 148 13.41 14.31 7.64
C ALA A 148 14.79 13.68 7.87
N ARG A 149 15.57 13.48 6.80
CA ARG A 149 16.96 12.99 6.87
C ARG A 149 17.82 13.90 7.74
N GLU A 150 17.65 15.22 7.64
CA GLU A 150 18.43 16.15 8.47
C GLU A 150 18.09 16.05 9.96
N GLU A 151 16.82 15.88 10.33
CA GLU A 151 16.44 15.66 11.74
C GLU A 151 17.01 14.34 12.29
N ILE A 152 17.05 13.29 11.46
CA ILE A 152 17.70 12.02 11.78
C ILE A 152 19.21 12.24 11.99
N ARG A 153 19.89 12.96 11.10
CA ARG A 153 21.33 13.28 11.23
C ARG A 153 21.63 14.11 12.47
N LYS A 154 20.81 15.11 12.80
CA LYS A 154 20.97 15.92 14.03
C LYS A 154 20.89 15.05 15.28
N SER A 155 19.88 14.19 15.37
CA SER A 155 19.69 13.26 16.49
C SER A 155 20.82 12.24 16.59
N TRP A 156 21.31 11.75 15.44
CA TRP A 156 22.48 10.86 15.40
C TRP A 156 23.75 11.55 15.87
N ARG A 157 24.00 12.79 15.43
CA ARG A 157 25.16 13.59 15.88
C ARG A 157 25.12 13.85 17.38
N ARG A 158 23.95 14.12 17.98
CA ARG A 158 23.77 14.19 19.45
C ARG A 158 24.18 12.88 20.11
N THR A 159 23.63 11.77 19.61
CA THR A 159 23.94 10.42 20.11
C THR A 159 25.45 10.14 20.05
N CYS A 160 26.12 10.54 18.97
CA CYS A 160 27.57 10.37 18.84
C CYS A 160 28.35 11.23 19.84
N ARG A 161 27.97 12.51 20.03
CA ARG A 161 28.59 13.39 21.03
C ARG A 161 28.47 12.84 22.44
N ASP A 162 27.28 12.36 22.83
CA ASP A 162 27.05 11.85 24.19
C ASP A 162 27.84 10.56 24.49
N ASN A 163 28.24 9.84 23.44
CA ASN A 163 28.94 8.58 23.52
C ASN A 163 30.40 8.67 23.03
N ALA A 164 30.97 9.87 22.95
CA ALA A 164 32.35 10.10 22.52
C ALA A 164 33.38 9.34 23.38
N ASP A 165 33.11 9.20 24.67
CA ASP A 165 33.99 8.50 25.62
C ASP A 165 33.78 6.97 25.64
N HIS A 166 32.91 6.42 24.78
CA HIS A 166 32.65 4.98 24.73
C HIS A 166 33.90 4.21 24.23
N PRO A 167 34.28 3.05 24.82
CA PRO A 167 35.46 2.29 24.40
C PRO A 167 35.50 1.90 22.92
N ARG A 168 34.32 1.82 22.29
CA ARG A 168 34.13 1.53 20.86
C ARG A 168 33.57 2.72 20.07
N ALA A 169 33.80 3.96 20.51
CA ALA A 169 33.23 5.16 19.88
C ALA A 169 33.56 5.29 18.39
N ALA A 170 34.82 5.04 18.03
CA ALA A 170 35.28 5.08 16.64
C ALA A 170 34.53 4.09 15.71
N GLU A 171 34.03 2.97 16.26
CA GLU A 171 33.30 1.96 15.51
C GLU A 171 31.78 2.21 15.50
N LEU A 172 31.22 2.55 16.67
CA LEU A 172 29.76 2.56 16.89
C LEU A 172 29.11 3.93 16.73
N PHE A 173 29.87 5.02 16.83
CA PHE A 173 29.35 6.39 16.95
C PHE A 173 30.02 7.34 15.95
N ASN A 174 30.02 6.95 14.67
CA ASN A 174 30.52 7.78 13.58
C ASN A 174 29.45 8.83 13.18
N PRO A 175 29.70 10.14 13.36
CA PRO A 175 28.71 11.19 13.07
C PRO A 175 28.36 11.34 11.58
N ASP A 176 29.20 10.83 10.68
CA ASP A 176 29.02 10.91 9.23
C ASP A 176 28.37 9.64 8.65
N LYS A 177 28.23 8.57 9.45
CA LYS A 177 27.60 7.31 9.05
C LYS A 177 26.44 6.96 9.97
N LEU A 178 25.21 7.00 9.45
CA LEU A 178 24.02 6.54 10.17
C LEU A 178 24.10 5.04 10.49
N PRO A 179 23.48 4.59 11.59
CA PRO A 179 23.38 3.17 11.88
C PRO A 179 22.58 2.43 10.81
N ALA A 180 22.96 1.17 10.56
CA ALA A 180 22.24 0.31 9.63
C ALA A 180 20.86 -0.08 10.17
N PHE A 181 19.87 -0.14 9.29
CA PHE A 181 18.53 -0.62 9.58
C PHE A 181 18.42 -2.10 9.24
N HIS A 182 17.96 -2.93 10.18
CA HIS A 182 17.82 -4.37 9.98
C HIS A 182 16.36 -4.81 10.18
N ASP A 183 15.77 -5.42 9.16
CA ASP A 183 14.45 -6.05 9.22
C ASP A 183 14.54 -7.55 8.93
N PRO A 184 14.60 -8.41 9.96
CA PRO A 184 14.78 -9.85 9.77
C PRO A 184 13.53 -10.56 9.24
N PHE A 185 12.38 -9.88 9.18
CA PHE A 185 11.06 -10.42 8.80
C PHE A 185 10.36 -9.49 7.81
N ALA A 186 11.07 -9.12 6.75
CA ALA A 186 10.71 -7.99 5.91
C ALA A 186 9.39 -8.19 5.12
N GLY A 187 9.00 -9.44 4.85
CA GLY A 187 7.82 -9.76 4.06
C GLY A 187 7.80 -9.00 2.74
N GLY A 188 6.78 -8.17 2.52
CA GLY A 188 6.65 -7.33 1.32
C GLY A 188 7.61 -6.12 1.24
N GLY A 189 8.48 -5.90 2.22
CA GLY A 189 9.57 -4.92 2.16
C GLY A 189 9.20 -3.47 2.48
N SER A 190 8.08 -3.21 3.15
CA SER A 190 7.63 -1.83 3.44
C SER A 190 8.62 -1.06 4.34
N LEU A 191 9.06 -1.67 5.44
CA LEU A 191 9.99 -1.04 6.39
C LEU A 191 11.37 -0.75 5.76
N PRO A 192 12.08 -1.73 5.17
CA PRO A 192 13.38 -1.47 4.56
C PRO A 192 13.31 -0.47 3.39
N LEU A 193 12.21 -0.44 2.63
CA LEU A 193 12.01 0.57 1.58
C LEU A 193 11.94 2.00 2.17
N GLU A 194 11.16 2.18 3.24
CA GLU A 194 11.03 3.50 3.87
C GLU A 194 12.29 3.89 4.64
N ALA A 195 13.02 2.93 5.21
CA ALA A 195 14.34 3.16 5.80
C ALA A 195 15.31 3.73 4.76
N GLN A 196 15.39 3.13 3.56
CA GLN A 196 16.22 3.66 2.47
C GLN A 196 15.80 5.08 2.07
N ARG A 197 14.50 5.37 1.98
CA ARG A 197 14.01 6.72 1.66
C ARG A 197 14.40 7.75 2.71
N LEU A 198 14.46 7.35 3.98
CA LEU A 198 14.94 8.15 5.09
C LEU A 198 16.47 8.19 5.22
N GLY A 199 17.20 7.62 4.26
CA GLY A 199 18.67 7.70 4.18
C GLY A 199 19.42 6.63 5.00
N LEU A 200 18.71 5.64 5.53
CA LEU A 200 19.34 4.53 6.28
C LEU A 200 19.82 3.44 5.33
N GLU A 201 20.95 2.83 5.67
CA GLU A 201 21.44 1.61 5.02
C GLU A 201 20.58 0.41 5.48
N ALA A 202 19.66 -0.03 4.63
CA ALA A 202 18.68 -1.06 5.00
C ALA A 202 19.09 -2.47 4.58
N TYR A 203 19.03 -3.39 5.53
CA TYR A 203 19.21 -4.83 5.38
C TYR A 203 17.90 -5.54 5.70
N ALA A 204 17.48 -6.43 4.80
CA ALA A 204 16.21 -7.14 4.90
C ALA A 204 16.42 -8.64 4.68
N SER A 205 15.76 -9.46 5.49
CA SER A 205 15.69 -10.91 5.28
C SER A 205 14.26 -11.44 5.42
N ASP A 206 14.01 -12.58 4.81
CA ASP A 206 12.78 -13.35 4.98
C ASP A 206 13.05 -14.82 4.65
N LEU A 207 12.29 -15.74 5.28
CA LEU A 207 12.36 -17.17 4.96
C LEU A 207 11.65 -17.49 3.63
N ASN A 208 10.63 -16.70 3.29
CA ASN A 208 9.84 -16.92 2.09
C ASN A 208 10.60 -16.42 0.84
N PRO A 209 10.89 -17.28 -0.15
CA PRO A 209 11.64 -16.87 -1.34
C PRO A 209 10.90 -15.82 -2.19
N VAL A 210 9.56 -15.78 -2.13
CA VAL A 210 8.77 -14.74 -2.80
C VAL A 210 8.98 -13.39 -2.13
N ALA A 211 8.99 -13.33 -0.80
CA ALA A 211 9.32 -12.10 -0.07
C ALA A 211 10.73 -11.62 -0.44
N VAL A 212 11.73 -12.52 -0.40
CA VAL A 212 13.11 -12.20 -0.79
C VAL A 212 13.17 -11.61 -2.20
N LEU A 213 12.47 -12.21 -3.17
CA LEU A 213 12.45 -11.72 -4.55
C LEU A 213 11.82 -10.31 -4.65
N ILE A 214 10.73 -10.05 -3.92
CA ILE A 214 10.09 -8.72 -3.88
C ILE A 214 11.07 -7.68 -3.32
N ASN A 215 11.74 -7.99 -2.20
CA ASN A 215 12.72 -7.09 -1.59
C ASN A 215 13.89 -6.84 -2.54
N LYS A 216 14.39 -7.87 -3.24
CA LYS A 216 15.43 -7.68 -4.26
C LYS A 216 14.99 -6.72 -5.36
N ALA A 217 13.80 -6.94 -5.91
CA ALA A 217 13.26 -6.11 -6.99
C ALA A 217 13.00 -4.66 -6.58
N MET A 218 12.62 -4.42 -5.32
CA MET A 218 12.22 -3.10 -4.84
C MET A 218 13.32 -2.30 -4.13
N ILE A 219 14.25 -2.98 -3.44
CA ILE A 219 15.13 -2.38 -2.42
C ILE A 219 16.60 -2.62 -2.76
N GLU A 220 16.96 -3.81 -3.27
CA GLU A 220 18.36 -4.14 -3.53
C GLU A 220 18.80 -3.73 -4.94
N ILE A 221 17.99 -4.03 -5.97
CA ILE A 221 18.37 -3.84 -7.37
C ILE A 221 18.29 -2.36 -7.78
N PRO A 222 17.18 -1.62 -7.56
CA PRO A 222 17.05 -0.27 -8.10
C PRO A 222 18.15 0.71 -7.65
N PRO A 223 18.57 0.75 -6.37
CA PRO A 223 19.65 1.64 -5.94
C PRO A 223 21.00 1.38 -6.60
N LYS A 224 21.30 0.13 -7.00
CA LYS A 224 22.55 -0.21 -7.72
C LYS A 224 22.65 0.45 -9.10
N PHE A 225 21.50 0.82 -9.68
CA PHE A 225 21.41 1.48 -10.99
C PHE A 225 20.94 2.94 -10.87
N ALA A 226 20.95 3.51 -9.65
CA ALA A 226 20.53 4.89 -9.44
C ALA A 226 21.42 5.86 -10.22
N GLY A 227 20.79 6.75 -10.99
CA GLY A 227 21.48 7.75 -11.80
C GLY A 227 22.17 7.20 -13.06
N MET A 228 22.03 5.90 -13.35
CA MET A 228 22.64 5.29 -14.52
C MET A 228 21.72 5.40 -15.75
N PRO A 229 22.28 5.58 -16.96
CA PRO A 229 21.52 5.51 -18.19
C PRO A 229 21.05 4.06 -18.47
N PRO A 230 19.96 3.89 -19.24
CA PRO A 230 19.50 2.57 -19.68
C PRO A 230 20.55 1.85 -20.54
N VAL A 231 20.52 0.52 -20.51
CA VAL A 231 21.45 -0.33 -21.28
C VAL A 231 20.82 -0.96 -22.52
N ASN A 232 19.52 -0.81 -22.74
CA ASN A 232 18.85 -1.39 -23.90
C ASN A 232 19.38 -0.82 -25.24
N PRO A 233 19.33 -1.63 -26.32
CA PRO A 233 19.92 -1.23 -27.61
C PRO A 233 19.32 0.03 -28.23
N GLU A 234 18.00 0.23 -28.10
CA GLU A 234 17.33 1.41 -28.67
C GLU A 234 17.83 2.70 -28.00
N ALA A 235 17.87 2.71 -26.66
CA ALA A 235 18.34 3.88 -25.92
C ALA A 235 19.85 4.14 -26.13
N ARG A 236 20.67 3.10 -26.29
CA ARG A 236 22.11 3.25 -26.59
C ARG A 236 22.40 3.82 -27.97
N ASN A 237 21.49 3.66 -28.92
CA ASN A 237 21.64 4.21 -30.26
C ASN A 237 21.22 5.69 -30.34
N ASP A 238 20.45 6.18 -29.36
CA ASP A 238 20.06 7.58 -29.29
C ASP A 238 21.12 8.42 -28.55
N ARG A 239 21.93 9.13 -29.33
CA ARG A 239 22.99 10.01 -28.80
C ARG A 239 22.46 11.14 -27.90
N SER A 240 21.18 11.51 -28.00
CA SER A 240 20.59 12.58 -27.18
C SER A 240 20.39 12.13 -25.72
N LEU A 241 20.16 10.83 -25.48
CA LEU A 241 19.89 10.27 -24.15
C LEU A 241 21.13 10.17 -23.27
N PHE A 242 22.34 10.20 -23.84
CA PHE A 242 23.59 10.27 -23.06
C PHE A 242 23.82 11.63 -22.41
N LYS A 243 23.28 12.71 -22.99
CA LYS A 243 23.37 14.06 -22.42
C LYS A 243 22.32 14.31 -21.35
N ARG A 244 21.34 13.42 -21.23
CA ARG A 244 20.27 13.50 -20.23
C ARG A 244 20.81 13.08 -18.86
N GLU A 245 20.51 13.88 -17.85
CA GLU A 245 20.70 13.48 -16.45
C GLU A 245 19.63 12.46 -16.06
N TRP A 246 20.06 11.30 -15.58
CA TRP A 246 19.17 10.25 -15.07
C TRP A 246 19.03 10.39 -13.57
N LYS A 247 17.79 10.37 -13.05
CA LYS A 247 17.53 10.53 -11.62
C LYS A 247 16.92 9.25 -11.04
N GLY A 248 17.48 8.79 -9.92
CA GLY A 248 17.04 7.54 -9.28
C GLY A 248 17.06 6.37 -10.27
N ALA A 249 16.03 5.52 -10.23
CA ALA A 249 15.93 4.33 -11.07
C ALA A 249 15.35 4.58 -12.49
N GLN A 250 15.39 5.82 -13.01
CA GLN A 250 14.79 6.13 -14.31
C GLN A 250 15.39 5.33 -15.47
N GLY A 251 16.71 5.16 -15.52
CA GLY A 251 17.35 4.38 -16.59
C GLY A 251 16.94 2.91 -16.53
N LEU A 252 16.99 2.31 -15.33
CA LEU A 252 16.48 0.95 -15.11
C LEU A 252 15.00 0.81 -15.51
N ALA A 253 14.16 1.80 -15.22
CA ALA A 253 12.76 1.78 -15.60
C ALA A 253 12.56 1.76 -17.13
N GLU A 254 13.40 2.45 -17.91
CA GLU A 254 13.36 2.35 -19.37
C GLU A 254 13.75 0.93 -19.84
N ASP A 255 14.77 0.32 -19.24
CA ASP A 255 15.16 -1.06 -19.57
C ASP A 255 14.05 -2.06 -19.23
N VAL A 256 13.39 -1.91 -18.08
CA VAL A 256 12.25 -2.76 -17.68
C VAL A 256 11.12 -2.64 -18.70
N ARG A 257 10.81 -1.42 -19.20
CA ARG A 257 9.79 -1.24 -20.24
C ARG A 257 10.22 -1.87 -21.56
N TYR A 258 11.46 -1.68 -21.98
CA TYR A 258 11.99 -2.23 -23.21
C TYR A 258 11.97 -3.76 -23.22
N TYR A 259 12.60 -4.39 -22.23
CA TYR A 259 12.67 -5.85 -22.16
C TYR A 259 11.32 -6.47 -21.83
N GLY A 260 10.46 -5.79 -21.06
CA GLY A 260 9.07 -6.20 -20.85
C GLY A 260 8.27 -6.23 -22.15
N LYS A 261 8.41 -5.20 -23.00
CA LYS A 261 7.81 -5.16 -24.33
C LYS A 261 8.34 -6.29 -25.21
N TRP A 262 9.66 -6.46 -25.27
CA TRP A 262 10.29 -7.54 -26.03
C TRP A 262 9.78 -8.93 -25.60
N MET A 263 9.73 -9.19 -24.31
CA MET A 263 9.24 -10.47 -23.76
C MET A 263 7.77 -10.70 -24.12
N ARG A 264 6.92 -9.67 -24.00
CA ARG A 264 5.52 -9.73 -24.42
C ARG A 264 5.41 -10.04 -25.91
N ASP A 265 6.14 -9.33 -26.76
CA ASP A 265 6.08 -9.50 -28.21
C ASP A 265 6.55 -10.90 -28.62
N GLU A 266 7.54 -11.44 -27.93
CA GLU A 266 8.04 -12.79 -28.17
C GLU A 266 7.08 -13.88 -27.67
N ALA A 267 6.39 -13.64 -26.55
CA ALA A 267 5.29 -14.48 -26.10
C ALA A 267 4.13 -14.48 -27.11
N GLU A 268 3.72 -13.31 -27.60
CA GLU A 268 2.66 -13.18 -28.61
C GLU A 268 2.99 -13.98 -29.88
N LYS A 269 4.23 -13.96 -30.37
CA LYS A 269 4.64 -14.78 -31.53
C LYS A 269 4.50 -16.27 -31.26
N ARG A 270 4.88 -16.74 -30.07
CA ARG A 270 4.94 -18.17 -29.73
C ARG A 270 3.57 -18.74 -29.39
N ILE A 271 2.76 -18.00 -28.63
CA ILE A 271 1.52 -18.50 -28.03
C ILE A 271 0.31 -17.60 -28.27
N GLY A 272 0.45 -16.47 -28.99
CA GLY A 272 -0.67 -15.54 -29.25
C GLY A 272 -1.81 -16.19 -30.05
N HIS A 273 -1.52 -17.22 -30.85
CA HIS A 273 -2.55 -18.00 -31.54
C HIS A 273 -3.51 -18.74 -30.59
N LEU A 274 -3.14 -18.96 -29.33
CA LEU A 274 -4.02 -19.51 -28.29
C LEU A 274 -5.06 -18.50 -27.78
N TYR A 275 -4.91 -17.21 -28.13
CA TYR A 275 -5.77 -16.10 -27.72
C TYR A 275 -6.50 -15.55 -28.94
N PRO A 276 -7.65 -16.13 -29.34
CA PRO A 276 -8.35 -15.75 -30.54
C PRO A 276 -8.86 -14.31 -30.46
N LYS A 277 -8.97 -13.67 -31.62
CA LYS A 277 -9.53 -12.33 -31.75
C LYS A 277 -11.02 -12.40 -32.06
N ILE A 278 -11.78 -11.49 -31.48
CA ILE A 278 -13.21 -11.30 -31.75
C ILE A 278 -13.40 -9.91 -32.33
N LYS A 279 -13.98 -9.83 -33.53
CA LYS A 279 -14.41 -8.57 -34.13
C LYS A 279 -15.71 -8.10 -33.48
N ILE A 280 -15.74 -6.84 -33.03
CA ILE A 280 -16.93 -6.23 -32.44
C ILE A 280 -17.80 -5.68 -33.57
N THR A 281 -18.85 -6.41 -33.91
CA THR A 281 -19.77 -6.05 -35.00
C THR A 281 -20.90 -5.14 -34.52
N PRO A 282 -21.59 -4.42 -35.42
CA PRO A 282 -22.78 -3.63 -35.06
C PRO A 282 -23.87 -4.48 -34.38
N GLU A 283 -24.06 -5.73 -34.79
CA GLU A 283 -25.02 -6.66 -34.20
C GLU A 283 -24.66 -6.96 -32.75
N LEU A 284 -23.37 -7.23 -32.47
CA LEU A 284 -22.89 -7.44 -31.11
C LEU A 284 -23.10 -6.20 -30.24
N VAL A 285 -22.90 -5.00 -30.79
CA VAL A 285 -23.14 -3.73 -30.06
C VAL A 285 -24.63 -3.52 -29.77
N ARG A 286 -25.53 -3.94 -30.65
CA ARG A 286 -26.98 -3.88 -30.39
C ARG A 286 -27.36 -4.74 -29.18
N GLU A 287 -26.74 -5.91 -29.03
CA GLU A 287 -26.96 -6.79 -27.87
C GLU A 287 -26.18 -6.36 -26.62
N ARG A 288 -25.01 -5.74 -26.83
CA ARG A 288 -24.07 -5.29 -25.80
C ARG A 288 -23.69 -3.82 -26.01
N PRO A 289 -24.57 -2.87 -25.65
CA PRO A 289 -24.31 -1.44 -25.84
C PRO A 289 -23.02 -0.94 -25.15
N ASP A 290 -22.55 -1.64 -24.12
CA ASP A 290 -21.28 -1.37 -23.44
C ASP A 290 -20.05 -1.56 -24.34
N LEU A 291 -20.18 -2.31 -25.44
CA LEU A 291 -19.13 -2.54 -26.43
C LEU A 291 -19.09 -1.48 -27.54
N LYS A 292 -20.00 -0.50 -27.57
CA LYS A 292 -20.10 0.52 -28.64
C LYS A 292 -18.76 1.23 -28.93
N LYS A 293 -17.97 1.54 -27.90
CA LYS A 293 -16.65 2.17 -28.05
C LYS A 293 -15.61 1.31 -28.77
N TYR A 294 -15.89 0.02 -28.97
CA TYR A 294 -15.03 -0.95 -29.64
C TYR A 294 -15.57 -1.39 -31.00
N GLU A 295 -16.70 -0.84 -31.46
CA GLU A 295 -17.29 -1.20 -32.74
C GLU A 295 -16.27 -1.12 -33.89
N GLY A 296 -16.22 -2.17 -34.71
CA GLY A 296 -15.27 -2.33 -35.80
C GLY A 296 -13.86 -2.81 -35.41
N ARG A 297 -13.53 -2.86 -34.10
CA ARG A 297 -12.23 -3.33 -33.62
C ARG A 297 -12.21 -4.84 -33.42
N GLU A 298 -11.02 -5.42 -33.51
CA GLU A 298 -10.74 -6.76 -33.02
C GLU A 298 -10.20 -6.69 -31.59
N LEU A 299 -10.79 -7.48 -30.69
CA LEU A 299 -10.34 -7.61 -29.31
C LEU A 299 -9.80 -9.01 -29.06
N THR A 300 -8.70 -9.11 -28.33
CA THR A 300 -8.11 -10.40 -27.92
C THR A 300 -8.91 -10.99 -26.75
N VAL A 301 -9.31 -12.25 -26.87
CA VAL A 301 -9.89 -13.01 -25.75
C VAL A 301 -8.78 -13.32 -24.75
N ILE A 302 -8.86 -12.77 -23.54
CA ILE A 302 -7.81 -12.90 -22.49
C ILE A 302 -8.19 -13.85 -21.35
N ALA A 303 -9.44 -14.31 -21.31
CA ALA A 303 -9.94 -15.14 -20.22
C ALA A 303 -11.03 -16.10 -20.73
N TRP A 304 -11.05 -17.29 -20.14
CA TRP A 304 -12.05 -18.33 -20.40
C TRP A 304 -12.68 -18.77 -19.09
N LEU A 305 -13.98 -19.02 -19.11
CA LEU A 305 -14.69 -19.70 -18.04
C LEU A 305 -14.98 -21.12 -18.50
N TRP A 306 -14.44 -22.08 -17.76
CA TRP A 306 -14.62 -23.50 -18.05
C TRP A 306 -15.65 -24.08 -17.08
N ALA A 307 -16.54 -24.91 -17.62
CA ALA A 307 -17.46 -25.70 -16.82
C ALA A 307 -17.33 -27.16 -17.23
N ARG A 308 -17.25 -28.07 -16.25
CA ARG A 308 -17.37 -29.50 -16.52
C ARG A 308 -18.78 -29.77 -17.06
N THR A 309 -18.91 -30.63 -18.04
CA THR A 309 -20.21 -31.06 -18.56
C THR A 309 -20.50 -32.52 -18.23
N VAL A 310 -21.79 -32.84 -18.13
CA VAL A 310 -22.30 -34.22 -18.00
C VAL A 310 -23.53 -34.40 -18.87
N LYS A 311 -23.86 -35.63 -19.26
CA LYS A 311 -25.09 -35.89 -20.00
C LYS A 311 -26.32 -35.63 -19.14
N SER A 312 -27.38 -35.09 -19.76
CA SER A 312 -28.65 -34.90 -19.07
C SER A 312 -29.22 -36.26 -18.61
N PRO A 313 -29.68 -36.39 -17.35
CA PRO A 313 -30.38 -37.59 -16.88
C PRO A 313 -31.80 -37.70 -17.44
N ASN A 314 -32.33 -36.64 -18.06
CA ASN A 314 -33.61 -36.70 -18.75
C ASN A 314 -33.45 -37.37 -20.13
N PRO A 315 -34.13 -38.50 -20.40
CA PRO A 315 -34.01 -39.24 -21.66
C PRO A 315 -34.28 -38.39 -22.91
N ALA A 316 -35.19 -37.41 -22.83
CA ALA A 316 -35.50 -36.53 -23.95
C ALA A 316 -34.31 -35.65 -24.38
N PHE A 317 -33.37 -35.41 -23.46
CA PHE A 317 -32.19 -34.57 -23.68
C PHE A 317 -30.88 -35.33 -23.42
N ALA A 318 -30.89 -36.67 -23.41
CA ALA A 318 -29.73 -37.49 -23.05
C ALA A 318 -28.49 -37.25 -23.95
N HIS A 319 -28.70 -36.70 -25.15
CA HIS A 319 -27.63 -36.29 -26.07
C HIS A 319 -26.94 -34.97 -25.67
N VAL A 320 -27.59 -34.14 -24.85
CA VAL A 320 -27.12 -32.80 -24.47
C VAL A 320 -26.11 -32.87 -23.32
N ASP A 321 -25.00 -32.16 -23.49
CA ASP A 321 -24.00 -31.92 -22.45
C ASP A 321 -24.40 -30.71 -21.59
N VAL A 322 -24.80 -30.98 -20.34
CA VAL A 322 -25.22 -29.97 -19.37
C VAL A 322 -23.99 -29.45 -18.61
N PRO A 323 -23.80 -28.13 -18.49
CA PRO A 323 -22.67 -27.56 -17.78
C PRO A 323 -22.94 -27.48 -16.27
N LEU A 324 -21.98 -27.95 -15.48
CA LEU A 324 -21.99 -27.89 -14.03
C LEU A 324 -21.40 -26.55 -13.57
N ALA A 325 -22.22 -25.52 -13.60
CA ALA A 325 -21.86 -24.16 -13.17
C ALA A 325 -22.44 -23.86 -11.78
N SER A 326 -21.58 -23.49 -10.82
CA SER A 326 -21.99 -23.08 -9.47
C SER A 326 -22.48 -21.64 -9.38
N THR A 327 -22.27 -20.86 -10.43
CA THR A 327 -22.78 -19.50 -10.59
C THR A 327 -22.74 -19.11 -12.06
N PHE A 328 -23.65 -18.25 -12.46
CA PHE A 328 -23.62 -17.53 -13.73
C PHE A 328 -23.30 -16.04 -13.55
N MET A 329 -23.08 -15.56 -12.32
CA MET A 329 -22.65 -14.18 -12.09
C MET A 329 -21.20 -13.98 -12.52
N LEU A 330 -20.96 -12.98 -13.38
CA LEU A 330 -19.62 -12.57 -13.82
C LEU A 330 -19.09 -11.39 -12.98
N SER A 331 -19.98 -10.48 -12.58
CA SER A 331 -19.67 -9.35 -11.71
C SER A 331 -20.87 -9.05 -10.82
N THR A 332 -20.63 -8.99 -9.51
CA THR A 332 -21.62 -8.62 -8.49
C THR A 332 -21.45 -7.17 -8.01
N LYS A 333 -20.52 -6.42 -8.63
CA LYS A 333 -20.24 -5.04 -8.24
C LYS A 333 -21.42 -4.14 -8.60
N LYS A 334 -21.97 -3.44 -7.61
CA LYS A 334 -23.08 -2.47 -7.79
C LYS A 334 -22.78 -1.46 -8.89
N GLY A 335 -23.69 -1.34 -9.86
CA GLY A 335 -23.56 -0.45 -11.03
C GLY A 335 -22.63 -0.97 -12.14
N LYS A 336 -22.07 -2.18 -11.98
CA LYS A 336 -21.24 -2.88 -12.96
C LYS A 336 -21.56 -4.38 -12.97
N GLU A 337 -22.81 -4.73 -12.70
CA GLU A 337 -23.27 -6.10 -12.68
C GLU A 337 -23.23 -6.70 -14.10
N ALA A 338 -22.84 -7.97 -14.18
CA ALA A 338 -22.88 -8.73 -15.43
C ALA A 338 -23.07 -10.22 -15.11
N TYR A 339 -23.79 -10.94 -15.97
CA TYR A 339 -24.11 -12.34 -15.76
C TYR A 339 -24.21 -13.10 -17.09
N VAL A 340 -24.07 -14.42 -17.02
CA VAL A 340 -24.32 -15.36 -18.11
C VAL A 340 -25.79 -15.78 -18.09
N GLU A 341 -26.46 -15.66 -19.23
CA GLU A 341 -27.85 -16.09 -19.43
C GLU A 341 -27.86 -17.27 -20.41
N PRO A 342 -28.25 -18.47 -19.97
CA PRO A 342 -28.53 -19.58 -20.87
C PRO A 342 -29.75 -19.27 -21.72
N VAL A 343 -29.63 -19.42 -23.03
CA VAL A 343 -30.71 -19.28 -24.00
C VAL A 343 -30.94 -20.67 -24.61
N ILE A 344 -32.13 -21.21 -24.39
CA ILE A 344 -32.55 -22.53 -24.91
C ILE A 344 -33.05 -22.33 -26.34
N GLU A 345 -32.51 -23.09 -27.29
CA GLU A 345 -32.85 -23.04 -28.71
C GLU A 345 -33.03 -24.47 -29.24
N GLY A 346 -34.29 -24.89 -29.43
CA GLY A 346 -34.61 -26.24 -29.89
C GLY A 346 -34.20 -27.32 -28.89
N ASP A 347 -33.37 -28.25 -29.34
CA ASP A 347 -32.78 -29.34 -28.55
C ASP A 347 -31.42 -28.98 -27.93
N GLY A 348 -30.97 -27.73 -28.10
CA GLY A 348 -29.70 -27.23 -27.55
C GLY A 348 -29.84 -25.94 -26.74
N TYR A 349 -28.69 -25.45 -26.28
CA TYR A 349 -28.60 -24.15 -25.61
C TYR A 349 -27.33 -23.42 -26.03
N ARG A 350 -27.35 -22.10 -25.87
CA ARG A 350 -26.16 -21.24 -25.93
C ARG A 350 -26.12 -20.30 -24.76
N PHE A 351 -24.97 -19.67 -24.54
CA PHE A 351 -24.81 -18.66 -23.51
C PHE A 351 -24.74 -17.27 -24.12
N THR A 352 -25.39 -16.32 -23.46
CA THR A 352 -25.22 -14.89 -23.73
C THR A 352 -24.76 -14.19 -22.47
N VAL A 353 -24.00 -13.11 -22.64
CA VAL A 353 -23.63 -12.26 -21.50
C VAL A 353 -24.59 -11.08 -21.47
N LYS A 354 -25.16 -10.80 -20.30
CA LYS A 354 -26.03 -9.65 -20.05
C LYS A 354 -25.38 -8.71 -19.05
N VAL A 355 -25.58 -7.41 -19.27
CA VAL A 355 -25.10 -6.34 -18.38
C VAL A 355 -26.27 -5.81 -17.57
N GLY A 356 -26.03 -5.54 -16.30
CA GLY A 356 -27.04 -5.14 -15.33
C GLY A 356 -27.49 -6.31 -14.45
N LYS A 357 -28.63 -6.11 -13.78
CA LYS A 357 -29.14 -7.09 -12.83
C LYS A 357 -29.90 -8.19 -13.56
N PRO A 358 -29.67 -9.48 -13.21
CA PRO A 358 -30.47 -10.58 -13.74
C PRO A 358 -31.93 -10.43 -13.33
N LYS A 359 -32.84 -10.88 -14.21
CA LYS A 359 -34.28 -10.95 -13.91
C LYS A 359 -34.57 -11.87 -12.73
N ASP A 360 -33.82 -12.97 -12.62
CA ASP A 360 -33.81 -13.87 -11.47
C ASP A 360 -32.40 -13.92 -10.84
N PRO A 361 -32.14 -13.09 -9.81
CA PRO A 361 -30.85 -13.07 -9.13
C PRO A 361 -30.47 -14.41 -8.50
N LYS A 362 -31.42 -15.15 -7.93
CA LYS A 362 -31.13 -16.43 -7.26
C LYS A 362 -30.71 -17.49 -8.28
N ALA A 363 -31.37 -17.53 -9.44
CA ALA A 363 -30.97 -18.44 -10.50
C ALA A 363 -29.57 -18.12 -11.05
N ALA A 364 -29.26 -16.84 -11.25
CA ALA A 364 -27.94 -16.42 -11.72
C ALA A 364 -26.84 -16.68 -10.68
N GLU A 365 -27.10 -16.43 -9.38
CA GLU A 365 -26.16 -16.69 -8.30
C GLU A 365 -25.82 -18.18 -8.18
N ASN A 366 -26.82 -19.06 -8.29
CA ASN A 366 -26.64 -20.50 -8.15
C ASN A 366 -26.22 -21.21 -9.45
N GLY A 367 -26.43 -20.57 -10.60
CA GLY A 367 -26.24 -21.19 -11.91
C GLY A 367 -27.11 -22.46 -12.09
N THR A 368 -26.43 -23.60 -12.25
CA THR A 368 -27.06 -24.94 -12.31
C THR A 368 -27.03 -25.67 -10.97
N LYS A 369 -26.43 -25.11 -9.92
CA LYS A 369 -26.31 -25.77 -8.62
C LYS A 369 -27.63 -25.72 -7.85
N LEU A 370 -28.01 -26.83 -7.23
CA LEU A 370 -29.24 -26.95 -6.43
C LEU A 370 -29.00 -26.85 -4.92
N GLY A 371 -27.78 -27.14 -4.43
CA GLY A 371 -27.50 -27.13 -3.00
C GLY A 371 -26.08 -27.55 -2.64
N ARG A 372 -25.88 -28.04 -1.40
CA ARG A 372 -24.59 -28.61 -0.95
C ARG A 372 -24.29 -29.92 -1.69
N GLY A 373 -23.00 -30.23 -1.86
CA GLY A 373 -22.55 -31.41 -2.60
C GLY A 373 -22.64 -31.25 -4.12
N ALA A 374 -22.49 -32.36 -4.84
CA ALA A 374 -22.54 -32.43 -6.30
C ALA A 374 -23.99 -32.59 -6.81
N ASN A 375 -24.84 -31.61 -6.53
CA ASN A 375 -26.24 -31.60 -6.94
C ASN A 375 -26.50 -30.42 -7.88
N PHE A 376 -26.83 -30.74 -9.13
CA PHE A 376 -27.07 -29.74 -10.16
C PHE A 376 -28.43 -29.95 -10.83
N ARG A 377 -28.82 -29.07 -11.74
CA ARG A 377 -30.01 -29.22 -12.57
C ARG A 377 -29.64 -29.12 -14.04
N CYS A 378 -30.34 -29.90 -14.86
CA CYS A 378 -30.29 -29.76 -16.30
C CYS A 378 -30.79 -28.38 -16.72
N VAL A 379 -29.98 -27.62 -17.47
CA VAL A 379 -30.37 -26.30 -17.97
C VAL A 379 -31.53 -26.38 -18.97
N MET A 380 -31.68 -27.51 -19.66
CA MET A 380 -32.74 -27.75 -20.64
C MET A 380 -34.08 -28.11 -19.97
N SER A 381 -34.06 -29.10 -19.06
CA SER A 381 -35.28 -29.70 -18.51
C SER A 381 -35.58 -29.33 -17.06
N GLY A 382 -34.63 -28.71 -16.35
CA GLY A 382 -34.71 -28.51 -14.90
C GLY A 382 -34.53 -29.78 -14.07
N THR A 383 -34.37 -30.95 -14.70
CA THR A 383 -34.23 -32.25 -14.01
C THR A 383 -32.98 -32.24 -13.12
N PRO A 384 -33.09 -32.64 -11.84
CA PRO A 384 -31.93 -32.78 -10.97
C PRO A 384 -30.91 -33.78 -11.52
N ILE A 385 -29.63 -33.42 -11.40
CA ILE A 385 -28.47 -34.22 -11.74
C ILE A 385 -27.80 -34.60 -10.42
N PRO A 386 -28.03 -35.84 -9.92
CA PRO A 386 -27.44 -36.31 -8.68
C PRO A 386 -25.93 -36.61 -8.84
N PRO A 387 -25.19 -36.79 -7.73
CA PRO A 387 -23.75 -37.05 -7.73
C PRO A 387 -23.29 -38.22 -8.60
N ASP A 388 -24.09 -39.29 -8.67
CA ASP A 388 -23.71 -40.52 -9.40
C ASP A 388 -23.49 -40.23 -10.90
N HIS A 389 -24.31 -39.35 -11.49
CA HIS A 389 -24.16 -38.88 -12.87
C HIS A 389 -22.96 -37.95 -13.11
N ILE A 390 -22.21 -37.60 -12.06
CA ILE A 390 -21.07 -36.67 -12.13
C ILE A 390 -19.75 -37.40 -11.86
N TYR A 391 -19.74 -38.49 -11.13
CA TYR A 391 -18.50 -39.20 -10.77
C TYR A 391 -18.24 -40.46 -11.59
N ASP A 392 -19.25 -40.95 -12.32
CA ASP A 392 -19.08 -41.85 -13.48
C ASP A 392 -18.42 -41.11 -14.65
#